data_AF-A0A4Q1RJM5-F1
#
_entry.id   AF-A0A4Q1RJM5-F1
#
_cell.length_a   1.000
_cell.length_b   1.000
_cell.length_c   1.000
_cell.angle_alpha   90.00
_cell.angle_beta   90.00
_cell.angle_gamma   90.00
#
_symmetry.space_group_name_H-M   'P 1'
#
loop_
_entity.id
_entity.type
_entity.pdbx_description
1 polymer ?
#
loop_
_entity_poly.entity_id
_entity_poly.type
_entity_poly.pdbx_seq_one_letter_code
_entity_poly.pdbx_strand_id
1 'polypeptide(L)'
;MTETYVLKQMVSLAHTPFQIVNRDGSVELGVGMRNVERLFYEKNHQMIAVARERAREYPVIFAEKRLLFAVFPEDPVTGQILLAGPVVSRALSREQLIEVRREWNMGKTDYQPPVTSIKKMVSMMLLLHWQSTGVTMSVDEFWKKNRKNYQSGQEFERRLSRELFQYQENVGLHNPYEQELREMNSITNGDMEALSRSMSETYEGEIGILAKDPLRSAKNVAIGNITLASRAAIRGGMSTEKSFSLADSFSQQVEEIENLPEVEAFKREIKFTYARMVKEEKNNEIVEGENQVNPLIAQVKDYVFHHLHGAIQVQDIAQALQVNPDYLSHLFSTSENITMIEYIRQEKVRRGENLLKYSDYRVQDIAFYLGFSSQSHFARIFQKTTGMNPNEYRKTFGNKKKWKTKASEST
;
A
#
# COMPACT_ATOMS: atom_id res chain seq x y z
N MET A 1 -3.47 -17.81 34.42
CA MET A 1 -4.47 -17.74 33.33
C MET A 1 -5.06 -16.34 33.14
N THR A 2 -5.11 -15.82 31.91
CA THR A 2 -5.71 -14.52 31.57
C THR A 2 -7.23 -14.55 31.76
N GLU A 3 -7.79 -13.58 32.47
CA GLU A 3 -9.24 -13.52 32.69
C GLU A 3 -10.04 -13.44 31.37
N THR A 4 -11.17 -14.16 31.30
CA THR A 4 -12.04 -14.18 30.12
C THR A 4 -12.49 -12.76 29.71
N TYR A 5 -12.66 -11.85 30.67
CA TYR A 5 -12.99 -10.45 30.40
C TYR A 5 -11.91 -9.77 29.53
N VAL A 6 -10.64 -9.95 29.88
CA VAL A 6 -9.51 -9.39 29.13
C VAL A 6 -9.47 -9.95 27.72
N LEU A 7 -9.65 -11.27 27.57
CA LEU A 7 -9.69 -11.90 26.25
C LEU A 7 -10.82 -11.34 25.37
N LYS A 8 -12.00 -11.06 25.94
CA LYS A 8 -13.10 -10.40 25.22
C LYS A 8 -12.72 -8.99 24.74
N GLN A 9 -12.01 -8.22 25.56
CA GLN A 9 -11.51 -6.90 25.16
C GLN A 9 -10.46 -7.03 24.04
N MET A 10 -9.57 -8.02 24.12
CA MET A 10 -8.60 -8.28 23.06
C MET A 10 -9.25 -8.68 21.74
N VAL A 11 -10.32 -9.48 21.76
CA VAL A 11 -11.12 -9.77 20.56
C VAL A 11 -11.67 -8.48 19.94
N SER A 12 -12.18 -7.55 20.76
CA SER A 12 -12.71 -6.28 20.27
C SER A 12 -11.64 -5.38 19.63
N LEU A 13 -10.41 -5.40 20.17
CA LEU A 13 -9.31 -4.53 19.72
C LEU A 13 -8.54 -5.10 18.54
N ALA A 14 -8.24 -6.40 18.60
CA ALA A 14 -7.39 -7.08 17.64
C ALA A 14 -8.17 -7.89 16.60
N HIS A 15 -9.49 -8.08 16.78
CA HIS A 15 -10.32 -8.94 15.93
C HIS A 15 -9.78 -10.36 15.81
N THR A 16 -9.12 -10.84 16.87
CA THR A 16 -8.50 -12.16 16.92
C THR A 16 -9.27 -13.04 17.91
N PRO A 17 -9.89 -14.14 17.47
CA PRO A 17 -10.52 -15.10 18.37
C PRO A 17 -9.48 -15.85 19.21
N PHE A 18 -9.90 -16.38 20.35
CA PHE A 18 -9.04 -17.16 21.24
C PHE A 18 -9.65 -18.50 21.64
N GLN A 19 -8.80 -19.48 21.90
CA GLN A 19 -9.14 -20.76 22.52
C GLN A 19 -8.23 -21.07 23.70
N ILE A 20 -8.82 -21.59 24.77
CA ILE A 20 -8.12 -22.25 25.85
C ILE A 20 -8.17 -23.75 25.58
N VAL A 21 -7.01 -24.37 25.45
CA VAL A 21 -6.88 -25.78 25.10
C VAL A 21 -6.18 -26.53 26.23
N ASN A 22 -6.83 -27.60 26.68
CA ASN A 22 -6.33 -28.50 27.72
C ASN A 22 -5.12 -29.31 27.26
N ARG A 23 -4.46 -29.94 28.22
CA ARG A 23 -3.27 -30.76 27.97
C ARG A 23 -3.52 -31.95 27.05
N ASP A 24 -4.73 -32.50 27.06
CA ASP A 24 -5.19 -33.58 26.18
C ASP A 24 -5.57 -33.10 24.76
N GLY A 25 -5.50 -31.79 24.50
CA GLY A 25 -5.88 -31.18 23.23
C GLY A 25 -7.36 -30.85 23.08
N SER A 26 -8.18 -31.08 24.12
CA SER A 26 -9.59 -30.66 24.13
C SER A 26 -9.73 -29.15 24.30
N VAL A 27 -10.71 -28.56 23.62
CA VAL A 27 -11.01 -27.12 23.72
C VAL A 27 -11.93 -26.90 24.92
N GLU A 28 -11.43 -26.17 25.93
CA GLU A 28 -12.23 -25.83 27.12
C GLU A 28 -13.15 -24.64 26.85
N LEU A 29 -12.57 -23.55 26.32
CA LEU A 29 -13.28 -22.30 26.12
C LEU A 29 -12.83 -21.62 24.82
N GLY A 30 -13.81 -21.10 24.07
CA GLY A 30 -13.57 -20.22 22.93
C GLY A 30 -14.10 -18.82 23.23
N VAL A 31 -13.30 -17.79 22.98
CA VAL A 31 -13.65 -16.37 23.18
C VAL A 31 -13.65 -15.65 21.85
N GLY A 32 -14.75 -14.98 21.51
CA GLY A 32 -14.91 -14.32 20.21
C GLY A 32 -15.08 -15.29 19.04
N MET A 33 -15.36 -16.56 19.32
CA MET A 33 -15.43 -17.62 18.33
C MET A 33 -16.84 -18.00 17.93
N ARG A 34 -16.99 -18.38 16.66
CA ARG A 34 -18.18 -19.07 16.13
C ARG A 34 -18.02 -20.59 16.24
N ASN A 35 -19.14 -21.31 16.30
CA ASN A 35 -19.12 -22.78 16.33
C ASN A 35 -18.32 -23.41 15.18
N VAL A 36 -18.39 -22.79 14.00
CA VAL A 36 -17.65 -23.25 12.81
C VAL A 36 -16.13 -23.14 12.99
N GLU A 37 -15.65 -22.19 13.80
CA GLU A 37 -14.22 -22.04 14.08
C GLU A 37 -13.72 -23.08 15.09
N ARG A 38 -14.59 -23.69 15.91
CA ARG A 38 -14.19 -24.81 16.78
C ARG A 38 -13.81 -26.06 15.99
N LEU A 39 -14.55 -26.35 14.90
CA LEU A 39 -14.26 -27.46 13.99
C LEU A 39 -12.82 -27.42 13.45
N PHE A 40 -12.25 -26.22 13.34
CA PHE A 40 -10.89 -26.01 12.91
C PHE A 40 -9.89 -26.72 13.83
N TYR A 41 -10.07 -26.59 15.14
CA TYR A 41 -9.14 -27.11 16.13
C TYR A 41 -9.43 -28.58 16.45
N GLU A 42 -10.71 -28.94 16.55
CA GLU A 42 -11.17 -30.32 16.77
C GLU A 42 -10.72 -31.27 15.67
N LYS A 43 -10.58 -30.80 14.42
CA LYS A 43 -10.14 -31.66 13.31
C LYS A 43 -8.62 -31.66 13.10
N ASN A 44 -7.86 -30.84 13.82
CA ASN A 44 -6.44 -30.59 13.55
C ASN A 44 -5.57 -30.64 14.82
N HIS A 45 -5.77 -31.66 15.66
CA HIS A 45 -5.02 -31.85 16.92
C HIS A 45 -3.50 -31.89 16.76
N GLN A 46 -2.99 -32.38 15.62
CA GLN A 46 -1.54 -32.38 15.35
C GLN A 46 -0.94 -30.97 15.33
N MET A 47 -1.67 -29.99 14.78
CA MET A 47 -1.23 -28.59 14.77
C MET A 47 -1.13 -28.02 16.18
N ILE A 48 -2.10 -28.36 17.05
CA ILE A 48 -2.10 -27.94 18.47
C ILE A 48 -0.88 -28.51 19.19
N ALA A 49 -0.55 -29.79 18.97
CA ALA A 49 0.62 -30.43 19.56
C ALA A 49 1.93 -29.74 19.12
N VAL A 50 2.10 -29.48 17.82
CA VAL A 50 3.27 -28.76 17.29
C VAL A 50 3.34 -27.32 17.82
N ALA A 51 2.21 -26.63 17.90
CA ALA A 51 2.14 -25.27 18.44
C ALA A 51 2.57 -25.23 19.91
N ARG A 52 2.08 -26.18 20.73
CA ARG A 52 2.47 -26.34 22.14
C ARG A 52 3.98 -26.57 22.29
N GLU A 53 4.57 -27.44 21.46
CA GLU A 53 6.01 -27.70 21.52
C GLU A 53 6.87 -26.48 21.19
N ARG A 54 6.39 -25.60 20.28
CA ARG A 54 7.10 -24.40 19.87
C ARG A 54 7.02 -23.28 20.91
N ALA A 55 5.88 -23.10 21.57
CA ALA A 55 5.68 -22.07 22.58
C ALA A 55 5.91 -22.60 24.00
N ARG A 56 7.17 -22.91 24.33
CA ARG A 56 7.54 -23.30 25.71
C ARG A 56 7.86 -22.10 26.60
N GLU A 57 8.61 -21.14 26.06
CA GLU A 57 9.18 -20.04 26.86
C GLU A 57 8.58 -18.68 26.49
N TYR A 58 8.13 -18.52 25.24
CA TYR A 58 7.62 -17.26 24.72
C TYR A 58 6.47 -17.51 23.73
N PRO A 59 5.62 -16.50 23.49
CA PRO A 59 4.56 -16.60 22.50
C PRO A 59 5.14 -16.80 21.11
N VAL A 60 4.54 -17.72 20.35
CA VAL A 60 4.92 -18.03 18.98
C VAL A 60 3.80 -17.63 18.04
N ILE A 61 4.15 -16.88 17.00
CA ILE A 61 3.27 -16.62 15.86
C ILE A 61 3.69 -17.53 14.71
N PHE A 62 2.72 -18.09 14.00
CA PHE A 62 2.97 -18.91 12.83
C PHE A 62 1.84 -18.78 11.81
N ALA A 63 2.12 -19.19 10.59
CA ALA A 63 1.16 -19.18 9.49
C ALA A 63 1.06 -20.58 8.91
N GLU A 64 -0.16 -21.04 8.65
CA GLU A 64 -0.42 -22.19 7.81
C GLU A 64 -1.14 -21.72 6.57
N LYS A 65 -0.39 -21.65 5.47
CA LYS A 65 -0.79 -21.00 4.21
C LYS A 65 -1.25 -19.56 4.43
N ARG A 66 -2.57 -19.32 4.41
CA ARG A 66 -3.17 -17.99 4.51
C ARG A 66 -3.63 -17.63 5.92
N LEU A 67 -3.74 -18.62 6.81
CA LEU A 67 -4.25 -18.43 8.16
C LEU A 67 -3.10 -18.19 9.14
N LEU A 68 -3.26 -17.17 9.95
CA LEU A 68 -2.33 -16.79 11.00
C LEU A 68 -2.83 -17.29 12.36
N PHE A 69 -1.88 -17.76 13.16
CA PHE A 69 -2.10 -18.27 14.50
C PHE A 69 -1.07 -17.71 15.45
N ALA A 70 -1.47 -17.60 16.71
CA ALA A 70 -0.57 -17.38 17.81
C ALA A 70 -0.80 -18.44 18.88
N VAL A 71 0.27 -18.85 19.54
CA VAL A 71 0.21 -19.74 20.69
C VAL A 71 1.05 -19.15 21.80
N PHE A 72 0.52 -19.17 23.02
CA PHE A 72 1.19 -18.69 24.22
C PHE A 72 1.77 -19.87 25.00
N PRO A 73 2.81 -19.62 25.83
CA PRO A 73 3.35 -20.62 26.73
C PRO A 73 2.29 -21.31 27.57
N GLU A 74 2.49 -22.60 27.79
CA GLU A 74 1.64 -23.42 28.66
C GLU A 74 1.58 -22.83 30.07
N ASP A 75 0.37 -22.69 30.60
CA ASP A 75 0.17 -22.28 32.00
C ASP A 75 0.73 -23.39 32.90
N PRO A 76 1.73 -23.10 33.75
CA PRO A 76 2.42 -24.12 34.52
C PRO A 76 1.54 -24.79 35.58
N VAL A 77 0.40 -24.17 35.94
CA VAL A 77 -0.54 -24.69 36.93
C VAL A 77 -1.57 -25.60 36.28
N THR A 78 -2.22 -25.13 35.21
CA THR A 78 -3.33 -25.86 34.58
C THR A 78 -2.90 -26.78 33.44
N GLY A 79 -1.69 -26.58 32.90
CA GLY A 79 -1.21 -27.27 31.70
C GLY A 79 -1.94 -26.84 30.42
N GLN A 80 -2.66 -25.72 30.46
CA GLN A 80 -3.43 -25.21 29.33
C GLN A 80 -2.61 -24.27 28.48
N ILE A 81 -2.92 -24.21 27.18
CA ILE A 81 -2.36 -23.19 26.28
C ILE A 81 -3.48 -22.25 25.83
N LEU A 82 -3.09 -20.99 25.60
CA LEU A 82 -3.93 -20.03 24.89
C LEU A 82 -3.51 -20.05 23.42
N LEU A 83 -4.48 -20.31 22.54
CA LEU A 83 -4.35 -20.17 21.09
C LEU A 83 -5.12 -18.95 20.63
N ALA A 84 -4.56 -18.17 19.72
CA ALA A 84 -5.23 -17.06 19.05
C ALA A 84 -5.30 -17.32 17.54
N GLY A 85 -6.41 -16.93 16.91
CA GLY A 85 -6.72 -17.23 15.52
C GLY A 85 -7.77 -18.33 15.37
N PRO A 86 -7.95 -18.87 14.15
CA PRO A 86 -7.38 -18.41 12.88
C PRO A 86 -7.80 -16.99 12.49
N VAL A 87 -6.89 -16.22 11.91
CA VAL A 87 -7.16 -14.91 11.28
C VAL A 87 -6.44 -14.77 9.95
N VAL A 88 -6.82 -13.77 9.14
CA VAL A 88 -6.16 -13.42 7.88
C VAL A 88 -5.68 -11.97 7.91
N SER A 89 -4.60 -11.67 7.18
CA SER A 89 -4.05 -10.30 7.11
C SER A 89 -4.88 -9.36 6.25
N ARG A 90 -5.63 -9.91 5.29
CA ARG A 90 -6.54 -9.21 4.38
C ARG A 90 -7.74 -10.11 4.09
N ALA A 91 -8.88 -9.51 3.73
CA ALA A 91 -10.06 -10.25 3.33
C ALA A 91 -9.76 -11.18 2.15
N LEU A 92 -10.28 -12.40 2.22
CA LEU A 92 -10.07 -13.43 1.19
C LEU A 92 -11.14 -13.36 0.10
N SER A 93 -10.75 -13.68 -1.14
CA SER A 93 -11.72 -13.86 -2.24
C SER A 93 -12.58 -15.10 -2.02
N ARG A 94 -13.67 -15.24 -2.80
CA ARG A 94 -14.56 -16.39 -2.72
C ARG A 94 -13.82 -17.70 -3.04
N GLU A 95 -12.93 -17.69 -4.02
CA GLU A 95 -12.10 -18.82 -4.42
C GLU A 95 -11.17 -19.22 -3.27
N GLN A 96 -10.50 -18.25 -2.65
CA GLN A 96 -9.60 -18.48 -1.52
C GLN A 96 -10.34 -19.05 -0.29
N LEU A 97 -11.57 -18.60 -0.03
CA LEU A 97 -12.42 -19.16 1.03
C LEU A 97 -12.84 -20.61 0.73
N ILE A 98 -13.02 -20.99 -0.54
CA ILE A 98 -13.27 -22.37 -0.94
C ILE A 98 -12.03 -23.23 -0.66
N GLU A 99 -10.84 -22.76 -1.04
CA GLU A 99 -9.57 -23.44 -0.76
C GLU A 99 -9.39 -23.69 0.74
N VAL A 100 -9.53 -22.65 1.57
CA VAL A 100 -9.40 -22.77 3.04
C VAL A 100 -10.35 -23.82 3.60
N ARG A 101 -11.63 -23.82 3.19
CA ARG A 101 -12.61 -24.79 3.68
C ARG A 101 -12.26 -26.23 3.30
N ARG A 102 -11.71 -26.43 2.10
CA ARG A 102 -11.25 -27.75 1.63
C ARG A 102 -10.02 -28.21 2.41
N GLU A 103 -9.04 -27.34 2.58
CA GLU A 103 -7.77 -27.66 3.26
C GLU A 103 -7.97 -28.02 4.73
N TRP A 104 -8.88 -27.33 5.41
CA TRP A 104 -9.12 -27.50 6.84
C TRP A 104 -10.33 -28.40 7.15
N ASN A 105 -10.81 -29.17 6.17
CA ASN A 105 -11.91 -30.13 6.32
C ASN A 105 -13.16 -29.53 6.97
N MET A 106 -13.48 -28.27 6.64
CA MET A 106 -14.59 -27.53 7.27
C MET A 106 -15.96 -27.88 6.67
N GLY A 107 -16.00 -28.54 5.51
CA GLY A 107 -17.24 -28.85 4.81
C GLY A 107 -17.91 -27.60 4.20
N LYS A 108 -19.23 -27.68 3.98
CA LYS A 108 -20.02 -26.52 3.50
C LYS A 108 -20.37 -25.63 4.68
N THR A 109 -19.63 -24.53 4.83
CA THR A 109 -19.87 -23.50 5.85
C THR A 109 -19.81 -22.11 5.23
N ASP A 110 -20.42 -21.13 5.86
CA ASP A 110 -20.31 -19.70 5.54
C ASP A 110 -19.11 -19.03 6.23
N TYR A 111 -18.14 -19.83 6.66
CA TYR A 111 -17.00 -19.37 7.44
C TYR A 111 -16.17 -18.32 6.70
N GLN A 112 -15.93 -17.20 7.38
CA GLN A 112 -15.02 -16.14 6.96
C GLN A 112 -14.05 -15.85 8.10
N PRO A 113 -12.74 -16.11 7.94
CA PRO A 113 -11.77 -15.78 8.96
C PRO A 113 -11.78 -14.28 9.29
N PRO A 114 -11.71 -13.89 10.57
CA PRO A 114 -11.54 -12.49 10.95
C PRO A 114 -10.29 -11.88 10.33
N VAL A 115 -10.36 -10.58 10.01
CA VAL A 115 -9.27 -9.84 9.39
C VAL A 115 -8.53 -9.03 10.45
N THR A 116 -7.22 -9.24 10.57
CA THR A 116 -6.36 -8.45 11.47
C THR A 116 -4.97 -8.26 10.88
N SER A 117 -4.35 -7.11 11.14
CA SER A 117 -2.96 -6.90 10.69
C SER A 117 -1.98 -7.62 11.60
N ILE A 118 -0.86 -8.08 11.04
CA ILE A 118 0.23 -8.70 11.81
C ILE A 118 0.69 -7.77 12.95
N LYS A 119 0.76 -6.46 12.69
CA LYS A 119 1.13 -5.47 13.71
C LYS A 119 0.17 -5.49 14.92
N LYS A 120 -1.15 -5.49 14.68
CA LYS A 120 -2.15 -5.56 15.77
C LYS A 120 -2.05 -6.89 16.54
N MET A 121 -1.91 -8.00 15.81
CA MET A 121 -1.78 -9.33 16.41
C MET A 121 -0.52 -9.43 17.29
N VAL A 122 0.63 -8.96 16.81
CA VAL A 122 1.88 -8.96 17.60
C VAL A 122 1.75 -8.05 18.83
N SER A 123 1.19 -6.85 18.70
CA SER A 123 0.97 -5.97 19.86
C SER A 123 0.10 -6.62 20.93
N MET A 124 -0.98 -7.29 20.52
CA MET A 124 -1.84 -8.07 21.43
C MET A 124 -1.08 -9.21 22.10
N MET A 125 -0.24 -9.94 21.35
CA MET A 125 0.58 -11.02 21.92
C MET A 125 1.55 -10.52 22.98
N LEU A 126 2.25 -9.42 22.72
CA LEU A 126 3.20 -8.84 23.67
C LEU A 126 2.49 -8.36 24.94
N LEU A 127 1.31 -7.74 24.80
CA LEU A 127 0.51 -7.29 25.93
C LEU A 127 0.03 -8.48 26.80
N LEU A 128 -0.51 -9.52 26.17
CA LEU A 128 -0.97 -10.72 26.87
C LEU A 128 0.18 -11.49 27.52
N HIS A 129 1.35 -11.53 26.89
CA HIS A 129 2.56 -12.11 27.46
C HIS A 129 3.02 -11.36 28.71
N TRP A 130 3.11 -10.03 28.63
CA TRP A 130 3.45 -9.23 29.79
C TRP A 130 2.44 -9.41 30.91
N GLN A 131 1.15 -9.43 30.59
CA GLN A 131 0.12 -9.65 31.60
C GLN A 131 0.20 -11.04 32.26
N SER A 132 0.55 -12.09 31.51
CA SER A 132 0.61 -13.45 32.06
C SER A 132 1.91 -13.76 32.80
N THR A 133 3.01 -13.12 32.42
CA THR A 133 4.36 -13.44 32.94
C THR A 133 5.01 -12.32 33.76
N GLY A 134 4.53 -11.09 33.64
CA GLY A 134 5.20 -9.89 34.16
C GLY A 134 6.42 -9.45 33.34
N VAL A 135 6.83 -10.21 32.32
CA VAL A 135 8.04 -9.94 31.53
C VAL A 135 7.70 -9.14 30.28
N THR A 136 8.40 -8.03 30.08
CA THR A 136 8.29 -7.23 28.84
C THR A 136 9.16 -7.83 27.74
N MET A 137 8.65 -7.84 26.51
CA MET A 137 9.40 -8.26 25.33
C MET A 137 9.22 -7.21 24.24
N SER A 138 10.33 -6.81 23.60
CA SER A 138 10.27 -5.87 22.49
C SER A 138 9.83 -6.56 21.20
N VAL A 139 9.34 -5.78 20.22
CA VAL A 139 8.97 -6.32 18.89
C VAL A 139 10.18 -6.95 18.19
N ASP A 140 11.37 -6.36 18.33
CA ASP A 140 12.61 -6.92 17.76
C ASP A 140 12.98 -8.26 18.39
N GLU A 141 12.95 -8.34 19.72
CA GLU A 141 13.24 -9.58 20.45
C GLU A 141 12.24 -10.69 20.08
N PHE A 142 10.96 -10.33 19.97
CA PHE A 142 9.90 -11.23 19.54
C PHE A 142 10.19 -11.84 18.17
N TRP A 143 10.55 -11.03 17.17
CA TRP A 143 10.89 -11.53 15.84
C TRP A 143 12.19 -12.33 15.81
N LYS A 144 13.20 -11.94 16.60
CA LYS A 144 14.46 -12.68 16.74
C LYS A 144 14.24 -14.08 17.31
N LYS A 145 13.39 -14.20 18.33
CA LYS A 145 12.99 -15.49 18.92
C LYS A 145 12.17 -16.31 17.92
N ASN A 146 11.15 -15.71 17.30
CA ASN A 146 10.26 -16.40 16.35
C ASN A 146 10.95 -16.81 15.05
N ARG A 147 12.04 -16.15 14.61
CA ARG A 147 12.83 -16.51 13.42
C ARG A 147 13.23 -18.00 13.43
N LYS A 148 13.54 -18.56 14.60
CA LYS A 148 13.93 -19.96 14.77
C LYS A 148 12.82 -20.95 14.40
N ASN A 149 11.56 -20.52 14.39
CA ASN A 149 10.42 -21.38 14.06
C ASN A 149 10.15 -21.48 12.55
N TYR A 150 10.90 -20.74 11.72
CA TYR A 150 10.72 -20.70 10.27
C TYR A 150 11.92 -21.29 9.55
N GLN A 151 11.68 -22.19 8.59
CA GLN A 151 12.74 -22.82 7.80
C GLN A 151 13.62 -21.79 7.10
N SER A 152 13.04 -20.75 6.51
CA SER A 152 13.79 -19.65 5.89
C SER A 152 14.70 -18.93 6.87
N GLY A 153 14.28 -18.79 8.13
CA GLY A 153 15.07 -18.19 9.19
C GLY A 153 16.24 -19.06 9.63
N GLN A 154 16.02 -20.39 9.70
CA GLN A 154 17.03 -21.39 10.07
C GLN A 154 18.09 -21.60 8.99
N GLU A 155 17.70 -21.56 7.71
CA GLU A 155 18.60 -21.84 6.58
C GLU A 155 19.30 -20.60 6.03
N PHE A 156 18.98 -19.41 6.54
CA PHE A 156 19.42 -18.12 5.99
C PHE A 156 20.93 -18.04 5.74
N GLU A 157 21.76 -18.28 6.77
CA GLU A 157 23.23 -18.16 6.66
C GLU A 157 23.79 -19.15 5.64
N ARG A 158 23.33 -20.42 5.70
CA ARG A 158 23.75 -21.47 4.76
C ARG A 158 23.40 -21.12 3.32
N ARG A 159 22.23 -20.52 3.09
CA ARG A 159 21.78 -20.12 1.76
C ARG A 159 22.57 -18.93 1.24
N LEU A 160 22.79 -17.92 2.08
CA LEU A 160 23.58 -16.73 1.76
C LEU A 160 25.01 -17.11 1.35
N SER A 161 25.70 -17.94 2.15
CA SER A 161 27.05 -18.39 1.81
C SER A 161 27.11 -19.14 0.48
N ARG A 162 26.10 -19.98 0.18
CA ARG A 162 26.01 -20.71 -1.09
C ARG A 162 25.79 -19.77 -2.28
N GLU A 163 24.87 -18.82 -2.15
CA GLU A 163 24.56 -17.85 -3.20
C GLU A 163 25.78 -16.98 -3.52
N LEU A 164 26.46 -16.42 -2.50
CA LEU A 164 27.66 -15.61 -2.67
C LEU A 164 28.79 -16.40 -3.37
N PHE A 165 28.99 -17.66 -3.01
CA PHE A 165 29.97 -18.54 -3.66
C PHE A 165 29.62 -18.79 -5.14
N GLN A 166 28.36 -19.09 -5.45
CA GLN A 166 27.91 -19.29 -6.83
C GLN A 166 28.05 -18.05 -7.70
N TYR A 167 27.81 -16.86 -7.14
CA TYR A 167 28.02 -15.58 -7.84
C TYR A 167 29.50 -15.31 -8.12
N GLN A 168 30.40 -15.72 -7.22
CA GLN A 168 31.84 -15.59 -7.43
C GLN A 168 32.38 -16.51 -8.55
N GLU A 169 31.79 -17.70 -8.72
CA GLU A 169 32.22 -18.65 -9.76
C GLU A 169 31.59 -18.42 -11.14
N ASN A 170 30.34 -17.93 -11.21
CA ASN A 170 29.54 -17.87 -12.46
C ASN A 170 29.33 -16.44 -13.03
N VAL A 171 30.29 -15.53 -12.83
CA VAL A 171 30.10 -14.07 -13.02
C VAL A 171 29.48 -13.70 -14.39
N GLY A 172 28.17 -13.41 -14.37
CA GLY A 172 27.59 -12.33 -15.16
C GLY A 172 27.62 -11.07 -14.30
N LEU A 173 28.17 -9.97 -14.83
CA LEU A 173 28.16 -8.69 -14.13
C LEU A 173 26.71 -8.26 -13.88
N HIS A 174 26.40 -7.67 -12.72
CA HIS A 174 25.12 -6.98 -12.55
C HIS A 174 25.13 -5.66 -13.33
N ASN A 175 23.94 -5.08 -13.54
CA ASN A 175 23.81 -3.68 -13.93
C ASN A 175 24.81 -2.80 -13.13
N PRO A 176 25.55 -1.90 -13.79
CA PRO A 176 26.44 -0.99 -13.08
C PRO A 176 25.63 -0.10 -12.14
N TYR A 177 26.00 -0.10 -10.87
CA TYR A 177 25.45 0.80 -9.87
C TYR A 177 25.50 2.28 -10.32
N GLU A 178 26.52 2.66 -11.09
CA GLU A 178 26.62 4.02 -11.65
C GLU A 178 25.48 4.37 -12.60
N GLN A 179 24.96 3.40 -13.37
CA GLN A 179 23.82 3.63 -14.26
C GLN A 179 22.55 3.91 -13.47
N GLU A 180 22.29 3.13 -12.42
CA GLU A 180 21.17 3.36 -11.49
C GLU A 180 21.26 4.78 -10.89
N LEU A 181 22.46 5.20 -10.46
CA LEU A 181 22.70 6.55 -9.96
C LEU A 181 22.43 7.62 -11.02
N ARG A 182 22.85 7.43 -12.28
CA ARG A 182 22.59 8.39 -13.36
C ARG A 182 21.09 8.56 -13.63
N GLU A 183 20.33 7.47 -13.67
CA GLU A 183 18.88 7.52 -13.82
C GLU A 183 18.22 8.24 -12.62
N MET A 184 18.61 7.89 -11.39
CA MET A 184 18.11 8.55 -10.18
C MET A 184 18.44 10.05 -10.16
N ASN A 185 19.66 10.43 -10.54
CA ASN A 185 20.07 11.83 -10.63
C ASN A 185 19.27 12.58 -11.69
N SER A 186 18.99 11.94 -12.83
CA SER A 186 18.16 12.53 -13.88
C SER A 186 16.73 12.79 -13.39
N ILE A 187 16.14 11.84 -12.63
CA ILE A 187 14.84 12.02 -11.98
C ILE A 187 14.89 13.14 -10.93
N THR A 188 15.91 13.13 -10.07
CA THR A 188 16.11 14.14 -9.01
C THR A 188 16.21 15.56 -9.60
N ASN A 189 16.74 15.69 -10.82
CA ASN A 189 16.87 16.96 -11.51
C ASN A 189 15.69 17.29 -12.45
N GLY A 190 14.74 16.38 -12.62
CA GLY A 190 13.67 16.51 -13.61
C GLY A 190 14.17 16.56 -15.06
N ASP A 191 15.37 16.04 -15.32
CA ASP A 191 16.02 16.03 -16.63
C ASP A 191 15.60 14.78 -17.40
N MET A 192 14.55 14.94 -18.22
CA MET A 192 14.03 13.85 -19.05
C MET A 192 14.99 13.45 -20.17
N GLU A 193 15.83 14.36 -20.67
CA GLU A 193 16.78 14.03 -21.74
C GLU A 193 17.93 13.19 -21.19
N ALA A 194 18.50 13.58 -20.05
CA ALA A 194 19.52 12.78 -19.37
C ALA A 194 18.96 11.41 -18.98
N LEU A 195 17.72 11.36 -18.48
CA LEU A 195 17.07 10.09 -18.16
C LEU A 195 16.94 9.19 -19.39
N SER A 196 16.51 9.75 -20.52
CA SER A 196 16.43 9.01 -21.79
C SER A 196 17.80 8.49 -22.23
N ARG A 197 18.86 9.30 -22.12
CA ARG A 197 20.23 8.87 -22.46
C ARG A 197 20.67 7.73 -21.57
N SER A 198 20.49 7.84 -20.25
CA SER A 198 20.92 6.81 -19.29
C SER A 198 20.18 5.49 -19.43
N MET A 199 18.89 5.51 -19.80
CA MET A 199 18.13 4.29 -20.10
C MET A 199 18.51 3.64 -21.43
N SER A 200 19.18 4.38 -22.32
CA SER A 200 19.68 3.88 -23.61
C SER A 200 21.14 3.40 -23.54
N GLU A 201 21.81 3.55 -22.39
CA GLU A 201 23.18 3.07 -22.19
C GLU A 201 23.23 1.55 -22.28
N THR A 202 24.20 1.05 -23.06
CA THR A 202 24.58 -0.36 -23.07
C THR A 202 25.66 -0.57 -22.01
N TYR A 203 25.50 -1.60 -21.20
CA TYR A 203 26.47 -2.00 -20.18
C TYR A 203 26.72 -3.51 -20.24
N GLU A 204 27.91 -3.92 -19.83
CA GLU A 204 28.20 -5.34 -19.59
C GLU A 204 27.55 -5.74 -18.27
N GLY A 205 26.37 -6.34 -18.35
CA GLY A 205 25.72 -6.94 -17.19
C GLY A 205 24.27 -7.33 -17.43
N GLU A 206 23.77 -8.21 -16.56
CA GLU A 206 22.39 -8.70 -16.59
C GLU A 206 21.61 -8.22 -15.36
N ILE A 207 20.32 -7.98 -15.57
CA ILE A 207 19.39 -7.75 -14.47
C ILE A 207 19.25 -9.09 -13.72
N GLY A 208 19.42 -9.06 -12.39
CA GLY A 208 19.32 -10.27 -11.57
C GLY A 208 17.98 -10.99 -11.73
N ILE A 209 18.02 -12.32 -11.65
CA ILE A 209 16.81 -13.16 -11.68
C ILE A 209 16.15 -13.13 -10.30
N LEU A 210 15.08 -12.35 -10.16
CA LEU A 210 14.36 -12.14 -8.89
C LEU A 210 13.23 -13.15 -8.65
N ALA A 211 12.92 -14.00 -9.64
CA ALA A 211 11.97 -15.10 -9.52
C ALA A 211 12.22 -16.16 -10.60
N LYS A 212 11.76 -17.40 -10.38
CA LYS A 212 11.85 -18.47 -11.38
C LYS A 212 11.02 -18.17 -12.64
N ASP A 213 9.87 -17.54 -12.46
CA ASP A 213 9.00 -17.11 -13.56
C ASP A 213 9.53 -15.79 -14.14
N PRO A 214 9.80 -15.70 -15.47
CA PRO A 214 10.37 -14.50 -16.08
C PRO A 214 9.51 -13.25 -15.92
N LEU A 215 8.18 -13.38 -16.05
CA LEU A 215 7.26 -12.25 -15.87
C LEU A 215 7.28 -11.77 -14.43
N ARG A 216 7.24 -12.68 -13.45
CA ARG A 216 7.35 -12.35 -12.03
C ARG A 216 8.69 -11.69 -11.70
N SER A 217 9.78 -12.16 -12.30
CA SER A 217 11.10 -11.55 -12.14
C SER A 217 11.09 -10.10 -12.63
N ALA A 218 10.55 -9.85 -13.82
CA ALA A 218 10.44 -8.51 -14.38
C ALA A 218 9.55 -7.57 -13.54
N LYS A 219 8.42 -8.08 -13.01
CA LYS A 219 7.57 -7.31 -12.08
C LYS A 219 8.32 -6.91 -10.81
N ASN A 220 9.08 -7.82 -10.22
CA ASN A 220 9.90 -7.54 -9.04
C ASN A 220 10.95 -6.45 -9.34
N VAL A 221 11.58 -6.50 -10.52
CA VAL A 221 12.53 -5.46 -10.97
C VAL A 221 11.83 -4.12 -11.10
N ALA A 222 10.64 -4.09 -11.71
CA ALA A 222 9.86 -2.87 -11.86
C ALA A 222 9.48 -2.25 -10.50
N ILE A 223 9.11 -3.05 -9.49
CA ILE A 223 8.85 -2.59 -8.11
C ILE A 223 10.11 -1.99 -7.47
N GLY A 224 11.29 -2.59 -7.71
CA GLY A 224 12.57 -2.01 -7.31
C GLY A 224 12.79 -0.62 -7.92
N ASN A 225 12.59 -0.51 -9.24
CA ASN A 225 12.72 0.77 -9.96
C ASN A 225 11.72 1.82 -9.50
N ILE A 226 10.47 1.45 -9.20
CA ILE A 226 9.46 2.34 -8.60
C ILE A 226 9.98 2.90 -7.29
N THR A 227 10.54 2.03 -6.44
CA THR A 227 11.08 2.43 -5.13
C THR A 227 12.21 3.44 -5.30
N LEU A 228 13.19 3.16 -6.16
CA LEU A 228 14.32 4.07 -6.41
C LEU A 228 13.87 5.39 -7.02
N ALA A 229 12.99 5.36 -8.02
CA ALA A 229 12.44 6.55 -8.65
C ALA A 229 11.66 7.42 -7.66
N SER A 230 10.86 6.81 -6.77
CA SER A 230 10.14 7.54 -5.71
C SER A 230 11.10 8.28 -4.77
N ARG A 231 12.21 7.64 -4.36
CA ARG A 231 13.21 8.25 -3.47
C ARG A 231 14.00 9.34 -4.17
N ALA A 232 14.33 9.15 -5.46
CA ALA A 232 14.93 10.18 -6.29
C ALA A 232 14.00 11.41 -6.44
N ALA A 233 12.71 11.18 -6.66
CA ALA A 233 11.74 12.26 -6.79
C ALA A 233 11.59 13.08 -5.50
N ILE A 234 11.56 12.42 -4.35
CA ILE A 234 11.55 13.11 -3.04
C ILE A 234 12.81 13.97 -2.85
N ARG A 235 13.98 13.43 -3.20
CA ARG A 235 15.24 14.22 -3.18
C ARG A 235 15.20 15.40 -4.16
N GLY A 236 14.40 15.29 -5.22
CA GLY A 236 14.18 16.35 -6.21
C GLY A 236 13.17 17.42 -5.78
N GLY A 237 12.60 17.35 -4.57
CA GLY A 237 11.64 18.34 -4.05
C GLY A 237 10.18 17.87 -4.06
N MET A 238 9.89 16.67 -4.57
CA MET A 238 8.52 16.15 -4.57
C MET A 238 8.04 15.80 -3.15
N SER A 239 6.79 16.13 -2.83
CA SER A 239 6.15 15.74 -1.56
C SER A 239 6.22 14.21 -1.33
N THR A 240 6.56 13.84 -0.09
CA THR A 240 6.66 12.43 0.33
C THR A 240 5.34 11.68 0.18
N GLU A 241 4.21 12.30 0.56
CA GLU A 241 2.90 11.65 0.48
C GLU A 241 2.48 11.39 -0.96
N LYS A 242 2.66 12.38 -1.84
CA LYS A 242 2.40 12.27 -3.28
C LYS A 242 3.30 11.18 -3.90
N SER A 243 4.57 11.14 -3.50
CA SER A 243 5.52 10.14 -4.00
C SER A 243 5.17 8.72 -3.53
N PHE A 244 4.78 8.52 -2.28
CA PHE A 244 4.42 7.20 -1.76
C PHE A 244 3.09 6.71 -2.33
N SER A 245 2.09 7.59 -2.44
CA SER A 245 0.81 7.29 -3.09
C SER A 245 0.99 6.81 -4.54
N LEU A 246 1.88 7.46 -5.31
CA LEU A 246 2.19 7.02 -6.67
C LEU A 246 2.96 5.70 -6.68
N ALA A 247 3.93 5.51 -5.77
CA ALA A 247 4.66 4.25 -5.67
C ALA A 247 3.70 3.07 -5.42
N ASP A 248 2.77 3.21 -4.49
CA ASP A 248 1.76 2.19 -4.18
C ASP A 248 0.86 1.91 -5.40
N SER A 249 0.38 2.97 -6.07
CA SER A 249 -0.46 2.85 -7.27
C SER A 249 0.27 2.16 -8.42
N PHE A 250 1.54 2.53 -8.68
CA PHE A 250 2.34 1.92 -9.73
C PHE A 250 2.69 0.47 -9.40
N SER A 251 3.00 0.15 -8.14
CA SER A 251 3.22 -1.25 -7.73
C SER A 251 1.98 -2.12 -7.93
N GLN A 252 0.78 -1.61 -7.64
CA GLN A 252 -0.47 -2.35 -7.92
C GLN A 252 -0.67 -2.58 -9.42
N GLN A 253 -0.46 -1.54 -10.24
CA GLN A 253 -0.57 -1.67 -11.70
C GLN A 253 0.46 -2.65 -12.28
N VAL A 254 1.70 -2.66 -11.80
CA VAL A 254 2.72 -3.65 -12.20
C VAL A 254 2.27 -5.08 -11.90
N GLU A 255 1.64 -5.31 -10.75
CA GLU A 255 1.15 -6.64 -10.38
C GLU A 255 0.05 -7.15 -11.33
N GLU A 256 -0.75 -6.26 -11.93
CA GLU A 256 -1.83 -6.60 -12.87
C GLU A 256 -1.36 -6.90 -14.29
N ILE A 257 -0.15 -6.48 -14.70
CA ILE A 257 0.35 -6.68 -16.06
C ILE A 257 0.59 -8.16 -16.36
N GLU A 258 0.13 -8.69 -17.50
CA GLU A 258 0.20 -10.13 -17.80
C GLU A 258 1.32 -10.53 -18.77
N ASN A 259 2.14 -9.58 -19.24
CA ASN A 259 3.16 -9.85 -20.25
C ASN A 259 4.43 -9.01 -20.07
N LEU A 260 5.56 -9.56 -20.52
CA LEU A 260 6.89 -8.99 -20.32
C LEU A 260 7.08 -7.62 -21.01
N PRO A 261 6.70 -7.42 -22.29
CA PRO A 261 6.91 -6.14 -22.97
C PRO A 261 6.18 -4.97 -22.31
N GLU A 262 4.97 -5.21 -21.78
CA GLU A 262 4.20 -4.19 -21.08
C GLU A 262 4.85 -3.80 -19.75
N VAL A 263 5.43 -4.75 -19.00
CA VAL A 263 6.20 -4.42 -17.78
C VAL A 263 7.39 -3.52 -18.13
N GLU A 264 8.12 -3.84 -19.20
CA GLU A 264 9.27 -3.04 -19.65
C GLU A 264 8.88 -1.62 -20.08
N ALA A 265 7.78 -1.48 -20.83
CA ALA A 265 7.27 -0.17 -21.22
C ALA A 265 6.79 0.64 -20.00
N PHE A 266 6.02 0.02 -19.10
CA PHE A 266 5.45 0.68 -17.93
C PHE A 266 6.53 1.15 -16.96
N LYS A 267 7.56 0.32 -16.72
CA LYS A 267 8.74 0.66 -15.92
C LYS A 267 9.44 1.94 -16.40
N ARG A 268 9.52 2.16 -17.71
CA ARG A 268 10.09 3.39 -18.31
C ARG A 268 9.18 4.59 -18.10
N GLU A 269 7.88 4.44 -18.36
CA GLU A 269 6.88 5.51 -18.19
C GLU A 269 6.83 6.02 -16.74
N ILE A 270 6.96 5.13 -15.76
CA ILE A 270 7.03 5.50 -14.33
C ILE A 270 8.21 6.44 -14.07
N LYS A 271 9.41 6.12 -14.55
CA LYS A 271 10.61 6.95 -14.35
C LYS A 271 10.43 8.33 -14.98
N PHE A 272 9.91 8.41 -16.20
CA PHE A 272 9.61 9.68 -16.86
C PHE A 272 8.52 10.47 -16.14
N THR A 273 7.52 9.80 -15.58
CA THR A 273 6.46 10.44 -14.80
C THR A 273 7.02 11.11 -13.56
N TYR A 274 7.88 10.43 -12.80
CA TYR A 274 8.57 11.04 -11.66
C TYR A 274 9.46 12.21 -12.07
N ALA A 275 10.27 12.07 -13.13
CA ALA A 275 11.13 13.16 -13.61
C ALA A 275 10.31 14.39 -14.04
N ARG A 276 9.21 14.19 -14.76
CA ARG A 276 8.28 15.25 -15.16
C ARG A 276 7.66 15.95 -13.96
N MET A 277 7.22 15.20 -12.95
CA MET A 277 6.67 15.79 -11.73
C MET A 277 7.71 16.61 -10.98
N VAL A 278 8.94 16.12 -10.84
CA VAL A 278 10.04 16.89 -10.23
C VAL A 278 10.31 18.17 -11.02
N LYS A 279 10.31 18.11 -12.35
CA LYS A 279 10.47 19.30 -13.19
C LYS A 279 9.34 20.31 -12.98
N GLU A 280 8.10 19.85 -12.86
CA GLU A 280 6.94 20.71 -12.56
C GLU A 280 7.09 21.36 -11.18
N GLU A 281 7.44 20.62 -10.14
CA GLU A 281 7.67 21.18 -8.80
C GLU A 281 8.82 22.20 -8.81
N LYS A 282 9.94 21.90 -9.46
CA LYS A 282 11.08 22.82 -9.58
C LYS A 282 10.77 24.07 -10.39
N ASN A 283 9.97 23.95 -11.45
CA ASN A 283 9.52 25.12 -12.19
C ASN A 283 8.60 26.00 -11.34
N ASN A 284 7.75 25.39 -10.51
CA ASN A 284 6.94 26.15 -9.55
C ASN A 284 7.85 26.84 -8.51
N GLU A 285 8.88 26.16 -8.00
CA GLU A 285 9.88 26.76 -7.08
C GLU A 285 10.69 27.90 -7.71
N ILE A 286 11.06 27.81 -8.99
CA ILE A 286 11.79 28.87 -9.71
C ILE A 286 10.89 30.09 -9.95
N VAL A 287 9.61 29.89 -10.26
CA VAL A 287 8.62 30.97 -10.36
C VAL A 287 8.34 31.59 -8.99
N GLU A 288 8.41 30.80 -7.93
CA GLU A 288 8.27 31.23 -6.54
C GLU A 288 9.55 31.88 -5.95
N GLY A 289 10.72 31.67 -6.56
CA GLY A 289 12.03 32.17 -6.08
C GLY A 289 12.23 33.69 -6.14
N GLU A 290 11.40 34.42 -6.89
CA GLU A 290 11.37 35.90 -6.88
C GLU A 290 10.40 36.48 -5.84
N ASN A 291 9.55 35.65 -5.21
CA ASN A 291 8.62 36.06 -4.16
C ASN A 291 8.68 35.07 -2.99
N GLN A 292 9.45 35.41 -1.96
CA GLN A 292 9.58 34.68 -0.68
C GLN A 292 8.31 33.88 -0.30
N VAL A 293 8.32 32.56 -0.50
CA VAL A 293 7.14 31.69 -0.31
C VAL A 293 6.74 31.69 1.15
N ASN A 294 5.57 32.26 1.42
CA ASN A 294 4.98 32.23 2.75
C ASN A 294 4.48 30.80 3.03
N PRO A 295 4.92 30.13 4.11
CA PRO A 295 4.48 28.77 4.47
C PRO A 295 2.97 28.59 4.58
N LEU A 296 2.23 29.68 4.78
CA LEU A 296 0.78 29.69 4.79
C LEU A 296 0.18 29.43 3.40
N ILE A 297 0.86 29.86 2.32
CA ILE A 297 0.45 29.61 0.93
C ILE A 297 0.60 28.14 0.57
N ALA A 298 1.71 27.51 0.95
CA ALA A 298 1.92 26.08 0.76
C ALA A 298 0.80 25.26 1.45
N GLN A 299 0.42 25.63 2.66
CA GLN A 299 -0.68 25.00 3.39
C GLN A 299 -2.05 25.20 2.72
N VAL A 300 -2.29 26.36 2.10
CA VAL A 300 -3.50 26.57 1.27
C VAL A 300 -3.51 25.64 0.07
N LYS A 301 -2.40 25.55 -0.69
CA LYS A 301 -2.30 24.67 -1.86
C LYS A 301 -2.53 23.21 -1.48
N ASP A 302 -1.94 22.77 -0.36
CA ASP A 302 -2.12 21.41 0.17
C ASP A 302 -3.57 21.14 0.58
N TYR A 303 -4.22 22.09 1.28
CA TYR A 303 -5.63 21.97 1.63
C TYR A 303 -6.51 21.83 0.38
N VAL A 304 -6.28 22.67 -0.62
CA VAL A 304 -7.03 22.64 -1.89
C VAL A 304 -6.87 21.28 -2.55
N PHE A 305 -5.65 20.75 -2.66
CA PHE A 305 -5.37 19.45 -3.27
C PHE A 305 -6.15 18.31 -2.61
N HIS A 306 -6.17 18.25 -1.27
CA HIS A 306 -6.87 17.22 -0.51
C HIS A 306 -8.40 17.33 -0.59
N HIS A 307 -8.95 18.53 -0.83
CA HIS A 307 -10.39 18.81 -0.78
C HIS A 307 -11.03 19.06 -2.16
N LEU A 308 -10.34 18.75 -3.26
CA LEU A 308 -10.85 18.94 -4.64
C LEU A 308 -12.18 18.20 -4.92
N HIS A 309 -12.53 17.21 -4.11
CA HIS A 309 -13.70 16.34 -4.28
C HIS A 309 -15.02 16.94 -3.71
N GLY A 310 -15.07 18.26 -3.47
CA GLY A 310 -16.21 18.94 -2.90
C GLY A 310 -16.22 20.46 -3.16
N ALA A 311 -17.22 21.16 -2.65
CA ALA A 311 -17.23 22.62 -2.66
C ALA A 311 -16.16 23.13 -1.67
N ILE A 312 -15.31 24.06 -2.12
CA ILE A 312 -14.26 24.67 -1.29
C ILE A 312 -14.58 26.15 -1.22
N GLN A 313 -14.81 26.68 -0.01
CA GLN A 313 -14.91 28.11 0.23
C GLN A 313 -13.63 28.62 0.91
N VAL A 314 -13.31 29.89 0.70
CA VAL A 314 -12.17 30.55 1.35
C VAL A 314 -12.29 30.47 2.87
N GLN A 315 -13.51 30.59 3.40
CA GLN A 315 -13.80 30.50 4.83
C GLN A 315 -13.41 29.13 5.40
N ASP A 316 -13.61 28.04 4.65
CA ASP A 316 -13.28 26.68 5.09
C ASP A 316 -11.76 26.52 5.24
N ILE A 317 -11.00 27.06 4.29
CA ILE A 317 -9.53 27.05 4.29
C ILE A 317 -9.00 27.90 5.46
N ALA A 318 -9.54 29.12 5.61
CA ALA A 318 -9.14 30.04 6.66
C ALA A 318 -9.40 29.46 8.06
N GLN A 319 -10.54 28.81 8.25
CA GLN A 319 -10.88 28.12 9.49
C GLN A 319 -9.95 26.93 9.76
N ALA A 320 -9.67 26.10 8.75
CA ALA A 320 -8.77 24.96 8.89
C ALA A 320 -7.34 25.37 9.24
N LEU A 321 -6.88 26.50 8.70
CA LEU A 321 -5.54 27.06 8.94
C LEU A 321 -5.49 28.05 10.12
N GLN A 322 -6.61 28.26 10.82
CA GLN A 322 -6.75 29.16 11.97
C GLN A 322 -6.30 30.62 11.67
N VAL A 323 -6.65 31.13 10.49
CA VAL A 323 -6.30 32.48 10.04
C VAL A 323 -7.53 33.27 9.62
N ASN A 324 -7.41 34.59 9.59
CA ASN A 324 -8.46 35.46 9.08
C ASN A 324 -8.62 35.29 7.55
N PRO A 325 -9.85 35.10 7.01
CA PRO A 325 -10.10 34.84 5.59
C PRO A 325 -9.72 36.00 4.66
N ASP A 326 -9.85 37.25 5.10
CA ASP A 326 -9.48 38.44 4.32
C ASP A 326 -7.96 38.56 4.22
N TYR A 327 -7.27 38.33 5.34
CA TYR A 327 -5.80 38.26 5.38
C TYR A 327 -5.28 37.14 4.48
N LEU A 328 -5.87 35.95 4.58
CA LEU A 328 -5.48 34.79 3.77
C LEU A 328 -5.71 35.03 2.27
N SER A 329 -6.84 35.64 1.90
CA SER A 329 -7.13 35.99 0.51
C SER A 329 -6.13 37.01 -0.05
N HIS A 330 -5.86 38.08 0.71
CA HIS A 330 -4.93 39.13 0.29
C HIS A 330 -3.51 38.58 0.16
N LEU A 331 -3.06 37.79 1.13
CA LEU A 331 -1.76 37.15 1.10
C LEU A 331 -1.63 36.24 -0.13
N PHE A 332 -2.63 35.39 -0.38
CA PHE A 332 -2.61 34.49 -1.51
C PHE A 332 -2.60 35.23 -2.86
N SER A 333 -3.44 36.25 -3.03
CA SER A 333 -3.45 37.03 -4.27
C SER A 333 -2.14 37.78 -4.51
N THR A 334 -1.48 38.22 -3.44
CA THR A 334 -0.19 38.93 -3.53
C THR A 334 0.96 37.98 -3.83
N SER A 335 0.94 36.77 -3.25
CA SER A 335 1.97 35.76 -3.46
C SER A 335 1.85 35.07 -4.83
N GLU A 336 0.65 34.69 -5.23
CA GLU A 336 0.40 33.86 -6.43
C GLU A 336 0.00 34.68 -7.66
N ASN A 337 -0.14 36.00 -7.52
CA ASN A 337 -0.64 36.91 -8.56
C ASN A 337 -2.03 36.53 -9.13
N ILE A 338 -2.75 35.63 -8.46
CA ILE A 338 -4.11 35.19 -8.81
C ILE A 338 -4.95 35.07 -7.55
N THR A 339 -6.25 35.32 -7.66
CA THR A 339 -7.16 35.14 -6.52
C THR A 339 -7.24 33.66 -6.13
N MET A 340 -7.39 33.38 -4.83
CA MET A 340 -7.56 32.02 -4.31
C MET A 340 -8.74 31.27 -4.94
N ILE A 341 -9.84 31.97 -5.22
CA ILE A 341 -11.01 31.41 -5.90
C ILE A 341 -10.65 30.96 -7.32
N GLU A 342 -9.88 31.77 -8.06
CA GLU A 342 -9.47 31.40 -9.42
C GLU A 342 -8.45 30.25 -9.39
N TYR A 343 -7.55 30.20 -8.41
CA TYR A 343 -6.64 29.06 -8.22
C TYR A 343 -7.40 27.74 -7.99
N ILE A 344 -8.35 27.73 -7.03
CA ILE A 344 -9.21 26.56 -6.76
C ILE A 344 -9.92 26.11 -8.03
N ARG A 345 -10.43 27.07 -8.81
CA ARG A 345 -11.13 26.80 -10.06
C ARG A 345 -10.21 26.16 -11.11
N GLN A 346 -8.97 26.65 -11.24
CA GLN A 346 -7.99 26.10 -12.17
C GLN A 346 -7.60 24.67 -11.79
N GLU A 347 -7.33 24.40 -10.50
CA GLU A 347 -7.02 23.05 -10.03
C GLU A 347 -8.18 22.07 -10.24
N LYS A 348 -9.42 22.51 -10.01
CA LYS A 348 -10.62 21.72 -10.35
C LYS A 348 -10.72 21.43 -11.84
N VAL A 349 -10.44 22.40 -12.70
CA VAL A 349 -10.43 22.17 -14.16
C VAL A 349 -9.33 21.18 -14.54
N ARG A 350 -8.11 21.31 -14.01
CA ARG A 350 -6.99 20.39 -14.25
C ARG A 350 -7.34 18.95 -13.82
N ARG A 351 -7.99 18.80 -12.67
CA ARG A 351 -8.52 17.50 -12.22
C ARG A 351 -9.62 16.97 -13.15
N GLY A 352 -10.50 17.84 -13.62
CA GLY A 352 -11.52 17.54 -14.63
C GLY A 352 -10.92 17.05 -15.95
N GLU A 353 -9.86 17.68 -16.45
CA GLU A 353 -9.13 17.23 -17.65
C GLU A 353 -8.62 15.81 -17.50
N ASN A 354 -8.01 15.49 -16.36
CA ASN A 354 -7.53 14.14 -16.06
C ASN A 354 -8.66 13.11 -16.01
N LEU A 355 -9.77 13.43 -15.35
CA LEU A 355 -10.95 12.56 -15.30
C LEU A 355 -11.57 12.36 -16.70
N LEU A 356 -11.59 13.39 -17.54
CA LEU A 356 -12.09 13.29 -18.91
C LEU A 356 -11.20 12.43 -19.81
N LYS A 357 -9.87 12.47 -19.59
CA LYS A 357 -8.86 11.71 -20.36
C LYS A 357 -8.79 10.24 -19.96
N TYR A 358 -8.85 9.97 -18.65
CA TYR A 358 -8.44 8.67 -18.08
C TYR A 358 -9.55 7.93 -17.34
N SER A 359 -10.79 8.42 -17.36
CA SER A 359 -11.93 7.73 -16.75
C SER A 359 -13.18 7.77 -17.62
N ASP A 360 -14.09 6.82 -17.38
CA ASP A 360 -15.38 6.71 -18.08
C ASP A 360 -16.53 7.46 -17.37
N TYR A 361 -16.25 8.22 -16.31
CA TYR A 361 -17.28 8.96 -15.57
C TYR A 361 -18.06 9.92 -16.48
N ARG A 362 -19.37 10.08 -16.28
CA ARG A 362 -20.13 11.05 -17.09
C ARG A 362 -19.68 12.45 -16.73
N VAL A 363 -19.77 13.40 -17.67
CA VAL A 363 -19.39 14.80 -17.42
C VAL A 363 -20.18 15.39 -16.23
N GLN A 364 -21.42 14.96 -16.06
CA GLN A 364 -22.25 15.30 -14.91
C GLN A 364 -21.65 14.79 -13.59
N ASP A 365 -21.22 13.51 -13.55
CA ASP A 365 -20.62 12.90 -12.35
C ASP A 365 -19.30 13.61 -11.99
N ILE A 366 -18.49 13.94 -13.00
CA ILE A 366 -17.25 14.71 -12.81
C ILE A 366 -17.54 16.09 -12.24
N ALA A 367 -18.57 16.78 -12.75
CA ALA A 367 -18.95 18.10 -12.24
C ALA A 367 -19.35 18.04 -10.77
N PHE A 368 -20.17 17.05 -10.38
CA PHE A 368 -20.58 16.88 -8.98
C PHE A 368 -19.42 16.44 -8.09
N TYR A 369 -18.58 15.52 -8.56
CA TYR A 369 -17.38 15.08 -7.84
C TYR A 369 -16.43 16.24 -7.55
N LEU A 370 -16.31 17.21 -8.47
CA LEU A 370 -15.47 18.40 -8.27
C LEU A 370 -16.21 19.53 -7.54
N GLY A 371 -17.40 19.27 -6.99
CA GLY A 371 -18.18 20.23 -6.21
C GLY A 371 -18.79 21.38 -7.01
N PHE A 372 -19.04 21.21 -8.31
CA PHE A 372 -19.81 22.18 -9.09
C PHE A 372 -21.31 21.97 -8.86
N SER A 373 -22.06 23.08 -8.82
CA SER A 373 -23.52 23.08 -8.64
C SER A 373 -24.30 22.45 -9.79
N SER A 374 -23.72 22.40 -10.99
CA SER A 374 -24.31 21.73 -12.15
C SER A 374 -23.27 21.39 -13.22
N GLN A 375 -23.62 20.44 -14.10
CA GLN A 375 -22.84 20.13 -15.30
C GLN A 375 -22.62 21.35 -16.18
N SER A 376 -23.65 22.19 -16.38
CA SER A 376 -23.55 23.40 -17.20
C SER A 376 -22.59 24.42 -16.58
N HIS A 377 -22.58 24.54 -15.24
CA HIS A 377 -21.63 25.40 -14.55
C HIS A 377 -20.19 24.93 -14.76
N PHE A 378 -19.93 23.63 -14.58
CA PHE A 378 -18.63 23.03 -14.88
C PHE A 378 -18.23 23.23 -16.34
N ALA A 379 -19.11 22.94 -17.30
CA ALA A 379 -18.80 23.03 -18.72
C ALA A 379 -18.42 24.45 -19.18
N ARG A 380 -19.11 25.47 -18.68
CA ARG A 380 -18.80 26.88 -18.96
C ARG A 380 -17.42 27.26 -18.43
N ILE A 381 -17.13 26.87 -17.19
CA ILE A 381 -15.85 27.15 -16.53
C ILE A 381 -14.71 26.41 -17.22
N PHE A 382 -14.92 25.14 -17.54
CA PHE A 382 -13.97 24.30 -18.24
C PHE A 382 -13.64 24.88 -19.62
N GLN A 383 -14.65 25.22 -20.43
CA GLN A 383 -14.45 25.82 -21.74
C GLN A 383 -13.75 27.17 -21.68
N LYS A 384 -14.06 28.01 -20.69
CA LYS A 384 -13.36 29.29 -20.49
C LYS A 384 -11.86 29.08 -20.20
N THR A 385 -11.51 28.00 -19.51
CA THR A 385 -10.13 27.72 -19.10
C THR A 385 -9.34 26.91 -20.15
N THR A 386 -9.96 25.94 -20.83
CA THR A 386 -9.27 25.04 -21.78
C THR A 386 -9.53 25.35 -23.25
N GLY A 387 -10.48 26.24 -23.55
CA GLY A 387 -10.93 26.56 -24.91
C GLY A 387 -11.87 25.53 -25.55
N MET A 388 -12.11 24.38 -24.91
CA MET A 388 -12.97 23.31 -25.41
C MET A 388 -14.03 22.93 -24.38
N ASN A 389 -15.23 22.53 -24.80
CA ASN A 389 -16.18 21.99 -23.84
C ASN A 389 -15.74 20.58 -23.36
N PRO A 390 -16.17 20.11 -22.17
CA PRO A 390 -15.73 18.82 -21.62
C PRO A 390 -15.95 17.61 -22.55
N ASN A 391 -17.03 17.60 -23.33
CA ASN A 391 -17.35 16.50 -24.24
C ASN A 391 -16.40 16.49 -25.46
N GLU A 392 -16.13 17.66 -26.03
CA GLU A 392 -15.15 17.83 -27.09
C GLU A 392 -13.76 17.46 -26.60
N TYR A 393 -13.37 17.92 -25.41
CA TYR A 393 -12.10 17.60 -24.80
C TYR A 393 -11.92 16.09 -24.61
N ARG A 394 -12.94 15.39 -24.10
CA ARG A 394 -12.93 13.93 -24.01
C ARG A 394 -12.87 13.25 -25.38
N LYS A 395 -13.58 13.76 -26.39
CA LYS A 395 -13.55 13.17 -27.73
C LYS A 395 -12.15 13.26 -28.36
N THR A 396 -11.45 14.34 -28.09
CA THR A 396 -10.11 14.63 -28.63
C THR A 396 -9.00 13.92 -27.85
N PHE A 397 -9.06 13.94 -26.52
CA PHE A 397 -7.97 13.48 -25.65
C PHE A 397 -8.30 12.24 -24.80
N GLY A 398 -9.54 11.77 -24.83
CA GLY A 398 -9.99 10.57 -24.10
C GLY A 398 -9.31 9.31 -24.63
N ASN A 399 -8.83 8.47 -23.72
CA ASN A 399 -8.14 7.25 -24.06
C ASN A 399 -9.12 6.26 -24.74
N LYS A 400 -9.02 6.07 -26.07
CA LYS A 400 -9.93 5.22 -26.87
C LYS A 400 -9.71 3.71 -26.68
N LYS A 401 -9.19 3.23 -25.54
CA LYS A 401 -9.23 1.79 -25.24
C LYS A 401 -10.66 1.44 -24.82
N LYS A 402 -11.51 1.14 -25.80
CA LYS A 402 -12.74 0.37 -25.57
C LYS A 402 -12.35 -0.98 -24.99
N TRP A 403 -12.34 -1.11 -23.67
CA TRP A 403 -12.46 -2.40 -23.04
C TRP A 403 -13.89 -2.86 -23.33
N LYS A 404 -14.06 -3.76 -24.30
CA LYS A 404 -15.32 -4.47 -24.49
C LYS A 404 -15.58 -5.26 -23.21
N THR A 405 -16.39 -4.72 -22.31
CA THR A 405 -17.00 -5.52 -21.26
C THR A 405 -17.86 -6.56 -21.96
N LYS A 406 -17.50 -7.84 -21.85
CA LYS A 406 -18.38 -8.95 -22.23
C LYS A 406 -19.66 -8.84 -21.40
N ALA A 407 -20.71 -8.29 -22.00
CA ALA A 407 -22.06 -8.38 -21.51
C ALA A 407 -23.00 -8.40 -22.73
N SER A 408 -23.22 -9.61 -23.27
CA SER A 408 -24.48 -10.07 -23.92
C SER A 408 -24.20 -11.26 -24.85
N GLU A 409 -24.05 -12.46 -24.29
CA GLU A 409 -24.44 -13.69 -25.00
C GLU A 409 -25.10 -14.61 -23.96
N SER A 410 -26.36 -14.27 -23.65
CA SER A 410 -27.34 -15.23 -23.17
C SER A 410 -28.49 -15.20 -24.18
N THR A 411 -28.45 -16.15 -25.12
CA THR A 411 -29.64 -16.69 -25.78
C THR A 411 -29.42 -18.17 -25.89
#